data_AF-A0ABC8XG66-F1
#
_entry.id   AF-A0ABC8XG66-F1
#
_cell.length_a   1.000
_cell.length_b   1.000
_cell.length_c   1.000
_cell.angle_alpha   90.00
_cell.angle_beta   90.00
_cell.angle_gamma   90.00
#
_symmetry.space_group_name_H-M   'P 1'
#
loop_
_entity.id
_entity.type
_entity.pdbx_description
1 polymer ?
#
loop_
_entity_poly.entity_id
_entity_poly.type
_entity_poly.pdbx_seq_one_letter_code
_entity_poly.pdbx_strand_id
1 'polypeptide(L)'
;MERANGQHQLRLTIFLLVLAVSAACIIAGAQAPDPCDSQFLSWVIGNSCPGDLDHPTEMCCQAVVAAVGIRFGDTVEVPCLCRVAKERFLGLVGFDIHDILRVYPTCDGVRPVGPQTAEACQGRV
;
A
#
# COMPACT_ATOMS: atom_id res chain seq x y z
N MET A 1 -13.35 -24.46 -59.10
CA MET A 1 -12.27 -24.53 -58.08
C MET A 1 -12.18 -23.21 -57.31
N GLU A 2 -13.26 -22.78 -56.62
CA GLU A 2 -13.32 -21.41 -56.02
C GLU A 2 -13.62 -21.40 -54.51
N ARG A 3 -13.97 -22.54 -53.91
CA ARG A 3 -14.30 -22.61 -52.47
C ARG A 3 -13.10 -22.69 -51.54
N ALA A 4 -11.90 -23.01 -52.06
CA ALA A 4 -10.68 -23.10 -51.24
C ALA A 4 -10.09 -21.72 -50.91
N ASN A 5 -10.30 -20.71 -51.76
CA ASN A 5 -9.68 -19.39 -51.61
C ASN A 5 -10.30 -18.58 -50.45
N GLY A 6 -11.62 -18.63 -50.28
CA GLY A 6 -12.33 -17.88 -49.21
C GLY A 6 -12.02 -18.38 -47.79
N GLN A 7 -11.77 -19.68 -47.63
CA GLN A 7 -11.52 -20.28 -46.31
C GLN A 7 -10.11 -19.99 -45.78
N HIS A 8 -9.13 -19.83 -46.69
CA HIS A 8 -7.77 -19.41 -46.32
C HIS A 8 -7.71 -17.91 -45.97
N GLN A 9 -8.42 -17.08 -46.71
CA GLN A 9 -8.52 -15.63 -46.44
C GLN A 9 -9.18 -15.36 -45.07
N LEU A 10 -10.26 -16.07 -44.74
CA LEU A 10 -10.93 -15.93 -43.44
C LEU A 10 -10.01 -16.33 -42.26
N ARG A 11 -9.22 -17.40 -42.44
CA ARG A 11 -8.26 -17.87 -41.42
C ARG A 11 -7.13 -16.88 -41.17
N LEU A 12 -6.59 -16.27 -42.22
CA LEU A 12 -5.55 -15.23 -42.11
C LEU A 12 -6.05 -14.00 -41.37
N THR A 13 -7.27 -13.54 -41.68
CA THR A 13 -7.89 -12.39 -40.99
C THR A 13 -8.11 -12.67 -39.51
N ILE A 14 -8.60 -13.86 -39.15
CA ILE A 14 -8.78 -14.24 -37.74
C ILE A 14 -7.42 -14.28 -37.03
N PHE A 15 -6.39 -14.83 -37.66
CA PHE A 15 -5.05 -14.91 -37.06
C PHE A 15 -4.43 -13.53 -36.84
N LEU A 16 -4.59 -12.61 -37.79
CA LEU A 16 -4.13 -11.22 -37.67
C LEU A 16 -4.91 -10.43 -36.60
N LEU A 17 -6.22 -10.66 -36.48
CA LEU A 17 -7.03 -10.07 -35.40
C LEU A 17 -6.60 -10.59 -34.01
N VAL A 18 -6.32 -11.89 -33.89
CA VAL A 18 -5.82 -12.49 -32.64
C VAL A 18 -4.44 -11.91 -32.27
N LEU A 19 -3.54 -11.73 -33.24
CA LEU A 19 -2.22 -11.11 -33.04
C LEU A 19 -2.31 -9.62 -32.67
N ALA A 20 -3.27 -8.88 -33.23
CA ALA A 20 -3.47 -7.47 -32.87
C ALA A 20 -4.04 -7.31 -31.46
N VAL A 21 -4.93 -8.21 -31.02
CA VAL A 21 -5.48 -8.22 -29.65
C VAL A 21 -4.41 -8.56 -28.61
N SER A 22 -3.47 -9.47 -28.92
CA SER A 22 -2.40 -9.83 -27.97
C SER A 22 -1.36 -8.71 -27.79
N ALA A 23 -1.17 -7.83 -28.77
CA ALA A 23 -0.28 -6.67 -28.64
C ALA A 23 -0.85 -5.58 -27.70
N ALA A 24 -2.17 -5.51 -27.50
CA ALA A 24 -2.80 -4.50 -26.64
C ALA A 24 -2.73 -4.84 -25.13
N CYS A 25 -2.53 -6.11 -24.76
CA CYS A 25 -2.51 -6.52 -23.35
C CYS A 25 -1.19 -6.26 -22.62
N ILE A 26 -0.11 -5.87 -23.31
CA ILE A 26 1.21 -5.69 -22.66
C ILE A 26 1.34 -4.32 -21.95
N ILE A 27 0.41 -3.39 -22.18
CA ILE A 27 0.42 -2.05 -21.54
C ILE A 27 -0.41 -2.02 -20.24
N ALA A 28 -0.93 -3.17 -19.77
CA ALA A 28 -1.34 -3.31 -18.39
C ALA A 28 -0.08 -3.57 -17.56
N GLY A 29 0.73 -2.53 -17.38
CA GLY A 29 1.89 -2.57 -16.50
C GLY A 29 1.45 -3.12 -15.15
N ALA A 30 1.89 -4.33 -14.81
CA ALA A 30 1.86 -4.83 -13.45
C ALA A 30 2.79 -3.91 -12.64
N GLN A 31 2.23 -2.81 -12.14
CA GLN A 31 2.92 -1.92 -11.22
C GLN A 31 3.26 -2.78 -10.00
N ALA A 32 4.52 -2.76 -9.58
CA ALA A 32 4.93 -3.47 -8.38
C ALA A 32 4.04 -3.00 -7.20
N PRO A 33 3.62 -3.92 -6.31
CA PRO A 33 2.77 -3.55 -5.18
C PRO A 33 3.46 -2.44 -4.37
N ASP A 34 2.69 -1.40 -4.02
CA ASP A 34 3.19 -0.29 -3.22
C ASP A 34 3.69 -0.84 -1.88
N PRO A 35 4.97 -0.65 -1.53
CA PRO A 35 5.50 -1.14 -0.26
C PRO A 35 4.78 -0.53 0.94
N CYS A 36 4.12 0.63 0.78
CA CYS A 36 3.21 1.18 1.77
C CYS A 36 1.76 1.11 1.30
N ASP A 37 1.12 -0.05 1.49
CA ASP A 37 -0.34 -0.14 1.43
C ASP A 37 -0.93 0.52 2.69
N SER A 38 -1.10 1.84 2.64
CA SER A 38 -1.57 2.64 3.78
C SER A 38 -2.98 2.26 4.21
N GLN A 39 -3.85 1.92 3.26
CA GLN A 39 -5.21 1.51 3.54
C GLN A 39 -5.23 0.21 4.33
N PHE A 40 -4.50 -0.82 3.88
CA PHE A 40 -4.40 -2.08 4.59
C PHE A 40 -3.77 -1.91 5.98
N LEU A 41 -2.64 -1.19 6.08
CA LEU A 41 -1.97 -0.95 7.36
C LEU A 41 -2.86 -0.19 8.34
N SER A 42 -3.58 0.85 7.88
CA SER A 42 -4.51 1.61 8.72
C SER A 42 -5.65 0.72 9.24
N TRP A 43 -6.12 -0.23 8.43
CA TRP A 43 -7.14 -1.18 8.83
C TRP A 43 -6.62 -2.15 9.90
N VAL A 44 -5.42 -2.73 9.70
CA VAL A 44 -4.83 -3.64 10.70
C VAL A 44 -4.55 -2.89 12.00
N ILE A 45 -3.96 -1.70 11.96
CA ILE A 45 -3.70 -0.87 13.14
C ILE A 45 -5.03 -0.55 13.85
N GLY A 46 -6.01 0.00 13.11
CA GLY A 46 -7.27 0.42 13.70
C GLY A 46 -8.15 -0.71 14.25
N ASN A 47 -7.90 -1.98 13.89
CA ASN A 47 -8.61 -3.13 14.47
C ASN A 47 -7.79 -3.89 15.53
N SER A 48 -6.46 -3.82 15.49
CA SER A 48 -5.58 -4.64 16.35
C SER A 48 -4.97 -3.85 17.50
N CYS A 49 -4.88 -2.53 17.37
CA CYS A 49 -4.27 -1.63 18.35
C CYS A 49 -5.23 -0.95 19.34
N PRO A 50 -6.55 -0.77 19.09
CA PRO A 50 -7.43 -0.21 20.11
C PRO A 50 -7.47 -1.11 21.35
N GLY A 51 -7.29 -0.52 22.53
CA GLY A 51 -7.27 -1.25 23.81
C GLY A 51 -6.12 -0.80 24.70
N ASP A 52 -5.49 -1.75 25.38
CA ASP A 52 -4.31 -1.51 26.21
C ASP A 52 -3.08 -1.22 25.34
N LEU A 53 -2.71 0.06 25.23
CA LEU A 53 -1.55 0.50 24.46
C LEU A 53 -0.22 0.20 25.16
N ASP A 54 -0.26 -0.13 26.45
CA ASP A 54 0.92 -0.55 27.23
C ASP A 54 1.23 -2.04 27.02
N HIS A 55 0.24 -2.83 26.56
CA HIS A 55 0.40 -4.25 26.21
C HIS A 55 -0.23 -4.56 24.83
N PRO A 56 0.32 -3.99 23.74
CA PRO A 56 -0.22 -4.19 22.40
C PRO A 56 -0.12 -5.65 21.96
N THR A 57 -1.09 -6.09 21.15
CA THR A 57 -1.05 -7.40 20.52
C THR A 57 0.13 -7.51 19.54
N GLU A 58 0.62 -8.72 19.27
CA GLU A 58 1.68 -8.93 18.28
C GLU A 58 1.30 -8.37 16.91
N MET A 59 0.04 -8.55 16.49
CA MET A 59 -0.46 -8.03 15.22
C MET A 59 -0.47 -6.49 15.18
N CYS A 60 -0.84 -5.83 16.28
CA CYS A 60 -0.68 -4.38 16.40
C CYS A 60 0.79 -3.97 16.24
N CYS A 61 1.70 -4.65 16.96
CA CYS A 61 3.11 -4.33 16.91
C CYS A 61 3.72 -4.50 15.52
N GLN A 62 3.43 -5.60 14.82
CA GLN A 62 3.90 -5.82 13.47
C GLN A 62 3.45 -4.70 12.53
N ALA A 63 2.17 -4.30 12.60
CA ALA A 63 1.63 -3.25 11.74
C ALA A 63 2.20 -1.86 12.07
N VAL A 64 2.32 -1.52 13.36
CA VAL A 64 2.92 -0.26 13.82
C VAL A 64 4.39 -0.16 13.42
N VAL A 65 5.18 -1.22 13.64
CA VAL A 65 6.59 -1.27 13.26
C VAL A 65 6.76 -1.16 11.75
N ALA A 66 5.92 -1.84 10.97
CA ALA A 66 5.91 -1.72 9.52
C ALA A 66 5.61 -0.29 9.06
N ALA A 67 4.53 0.32 9.57
CA ALA A 67 4.13 1.68 9.21
C ALA A 67 5.25 2.70 9.49
N VAL A 68 5.96 2.58 10.62
CA VAL A 68 7.09 3.45 10.95
C VAL A 68 8.32 3.16 10.09
N GLY A 69 8.62 1.89 9.82
CA GLY A 69 9.86 1.48 9.14
C GLY A 69 9.88 1.71 7.64
N ILE A 70 8.74 1.57 6.97
CA ILE A 70 8.66 1.67 5.50
C ILE A 70 8.91 3.11 5.05
N ARG A 71 9.92 3.29 4.20
CA ARG A 71 10.41 4.58 3.70
C ARG A 71 10.88 5.53 4.82
N PHE A 72 11.27 4.99 5.98
CA PHE A 72 11.84 5.81 7.05
C PHE A 72 13.16 6.45 6.61
N GLY A 73 13.27 7.77 6.75
CA GLY A 73 14.46 8.53 6.37
C GLY A 73 14.64 8.72 4.86
N ASP A 74 13.69 8.25 4.04
CA ASP A 74 13.66 8.58 2.63
C ASP A 74 13.33 10.08 2.46
N THR A 75 14.12 10.76 1.62
CA THR A 75 13.98 12.19 1.35
C THR A 75 13.16 12.48 0.08
N VAL A 76 12.95 11.47 -0.76
CA VAL A 76 12.24 11.57 -2.04
C VAL A 76 10.78 11.14 -1.87
N GLU A 77 10.52 10.11 -1.06
CA GLU A 77 9.18 9.59 -0.83
C GLU A 77 8.60 10.03 0.53
N VAL A 78 7.27 10.13 0.61
CA VAL A 78 6.56 10.39 1.86
C VAL A 78 6.65 9.15 2.76
N PRO A 79 7.06 9.26 4.04
CA PRO A 79 7.11 8.13 4.96
C PRO A 79 5.77 7.41 5.07
N CYS A 80 5.79 6.07 5.19
CA CYS A 80 4.56 5.29 5.21
C CYS A 80 3.64 5.66 6.37
N LEU A 81 4.22 5.91 7.54
CA LEU A 81 3.54 6.43 8.72
C LEU A 81 2.66 7.64 8.42
N CYS A 82 3.16 8.59 7.62
CA CYS A 82 2.41 9.80 7.29
C CYS A 82 1.19 9.51 6.39
N ARG A 83 1.29 8.50 5.53
CA ARG A 83 0.17 8.06 4.68
C ARG A 83 -0.88 7.33 5.50
N VAL A 84 -0.44 6.38 6.33
CA VAL A 84 -1.30 5.63 7.27
C VAL A 84 -2.05 6.59 8.19
N ALA A 85 -1.37 7.58 8.77
CA ALA A 85 -1.98 8.58 9.66
C ALA A 85 -3.08 9.45 9.01
N LYS A 86 -3.09 9.53 7.67
CA LYS A 86 -4.11 10.28 6.91
C LYS A 86 -5.31 9.42 6.53
N GLU A 87 -5.24 8.11 6.73
CA GLU A 87 -6.34 7.22 6.41
C GLU A 87 -7.54 7.50 7.32
N ARG A 88 -8.69 7.72 6.69
CA ARG A 88 -9.94 8.10 7.38
C ARG A 88 -10.35 7.08 8.45
N PHE A 89 -10.06 5.80 8.21
CA PHE A 89 -10.46 4.72 9.11
C PHE A 89 -9.85 4.89 10.52
N LEU A 90 -8.58 5.29 10.62
CA LEU A 90 -7.94 5.52 11.93
C LEU A 90 -8.63 6.63 12.72
N GLY A 91 -8.94 7.75 12.05
CA GLY A 91 -9.70 8.83 12.68
C GLY A 91 -11.10 8.42 13.14
N LEU A 92 -11.75 7.48 12.45
CA LEU A 92 -13.08 6.96 12.86
C LEU A 92 -13.03 6.08 14.10
N VAL A 93 -11.93 5.36 14.31
CA VAL A 93 -11.73 4.52 15.52
C VAL A 93 -11.04 5.27 16.65
N GLY A 94 -10.83 6.58 16.51
CA GLY A 94 -10.20 7.42 17.53
C GLY A 94 -8.73 7.09 17.76
N PHE A 95 -8.03 6.60 16.73
CA PHE A 95 -6.61 6.30 16.77
C PHE A 95 -5.89 7.24 15.82
N ASP A 96 -4.79 7.85 16.26
CA ASP A 96 -4.03 8.79 15.44
C ASP A 96 -2.53 8.49 15.40
N ILE A 97 -1.77 9.36 14.73
CA ILE A 97 -0.32 9.23 14.62
C ILE A 97 0.40 9.28 15.97
N HIS A 98 -0.11 10.04 16.94
CA HIS A 98 0.46 10.10 18.28
C HIS A 98 0.23 8.80 19.04
N ASP A 99 -0.90 8.14 18.84
CA ASP A 99 -1.14 6.80 19.39
C ASP A 99 -0.20 5.76 18.77
N ILE A 100 0.00 5.80 17.44
CA ILE A 100 1.00 4.94 16.76
C ILE A 100 2.40 5.15 17.38
N LEU A 101 2.81 6.40 17.56
CA LEU A 101 4.11 6.75 18.11
C LEU A 101 4.24 6.40 19.60
N ARG A 102 3.14 6.36 20.35
CA ARG A 102 3.10 5.89 21.74
C ARG A 102 3.30 4.38 21.83
N VAL A 103 2.67 3.62 20.94
CA VAL A 103 2.75 2.15 20.91
C VAL A 103 4.09 1.65 20.36
N TYR A 104 4.67 2.35 19.39
CA TYR A 104 5.91 1.95 18.72
C TYR A 104 7.07 1.52 19.64
N PRO A 105 7.45 2.28 20.71
CA PRO A 105 8.52 1.86 21.61
C PRO A 105 8.18 0.60 22.43
N THR A 106 6.91 0.40 22.78
CA THR A 106 6.43 -0.83 23.45
C THR A 106 6.57 -2.06 22.57
N CYS A 107 6.57 -1.87 21.25
CA CYS A 107 6.77 -2.89 20.24
C CYS A 107 8.25 -3.06 19.82
N ASP A 108 9.19 -2.69 20.70
CA ASP A 108 10.64 -2.73 20.44
C ASP A 108 11.07 -1.91 19.20
N GLY A 109 10.32 -0.86 18.89
CA GLY A 109 10.62 0.05 17.80
C GLY A 109 11.95 0.78 17.99
N VAL A 110 12.87 0.63 17.03
CA VAL A 110 14.25 1.16 17.13
C VAL A 110 14.50 2.47 16.36
N ARG A 111 13.53 2.93 15.56
CA ARG A 111 13.70 4.17 14.78
C ARG A 111 13.54 5.40 15.68
N PRO A 112 14.31 6.48 15.46
CA PRO A 112 14.23 7.68 16.27
C PRO A 112 13.01 8.52 15.86
N VAL A 113 11.81 8.05 16.21
CA VAL A 113 10.53 8.74 15.99
C VAL A 113 9.99 9.30 17.30
N GLY A 114 9.19 10.37 17.20
CA GLY A 114 8.58 11.03 18.35
C GLY A 114 7.56 12.08 17.91
N PRO A 115 7.09 12.94 18.82
CA PRO A 115 6.08 13.96 18.50
C PRO A 115 6.42 14.83 17.29
N GLN A 116 7.70 15.18 17.11
CA GLN A 116 8.21 15.91 15.94
C GLN A 116 8.01 15.16 14.61
N THR A 117 7.94 13.83 14.63
CA THR A 117 7.61 13.00 13.46
C THR A 117 6.16 13.20 13.06
N ALA A 118 5.24 13.29 14.02
CA ALA A 118 3.83 13.57 13.73
C ALA A 118 3.63 14.94 13.09
N GLU A 119 4.29 15.97 13.62
CA GLU A 119 4.28 17.32 13.06
C GLU A 119 4.79 17.34 11.62
N ALA A 120 5.89 16.64 11.34
CA ALA A 120 6.44 16.52 9.99
C ALA A 120 5.46 15.88 8.98
N CYS A 121 4.56 14.99 9.43
CA CYS A 121 3.54 14.37 8.59
C CYS A 121 2.36 15.30 8.26
N GLN A 122 2.11 16.34 9.06
CA GLN A 122 1.05 17.32 8.81
C GLN A 122 1.37 18.20 7.59
N GLY A 123 2.66 18.43 7.30
CA GLY A 123 3.12 19.29 6.20
C GLY A 123 3.48 18.60 4.88
N ARG A 124 3.57 17.27 4.83
CA ARG A 124 3.89 16.52 3.59
C ARG A 124 2.67 15.77 3.06
N VAL A 125 2.06 16.26 1.99
CA VAL A 125 1.10 15.54 1.13
C VAL A 125 1.79 15.10 -0.14
#